data_AF-A0A7K0J1T9-F1
#
_entry.id   AF-A0A7K0J1T9-F1
#
_cell.length_a   1.000
_cell.length_b   1.000
_cell.length_c   1.000
_cell.angle_alpha   90.00
_cell.angle_beta   90.00
_cell.angle_gamma   90.00
#
_symmetry.space_group_name_H-M   'P 1'
#
loop_
_entity.id
_entity.type
_entity.pdbx_description
1 polymer ?
#
loop_
_entity_poly.entity_id
_entity_poly.type
_entity_poly.pdbx_seq_one_letter_code
_entity_poly.pdbx_strand_id
1 'polypeptide(L)'
;MIKINLLPVRAAKKKETAVQQIIIFVAVIAIVAVVVMSLYFVKRVQIAATRNDITSANNRISELKAKIGKLEELKSLKEQVKKKLDVLTQLRNNKTGPANRLATLSDLTPNQLWLTGYNENGSDVKISGIAYTEELIAQFMRALEASNDYVSVELTVSEQTEIAGTKLKKFELTSKLKSASNPSQKPTSPNK
;
A
#
# COMPACT_ATOMS: atom_id res chain seq x y z
N MET A 1 89.36 78.67 -31.18
CA MET A 1 89.12 77.46 -30.37
C MET A 1 87.69 76.99 -30.60
N ILE A 2 87.51 75.75 -31.07
CA ILE A 2 86.18 75.18 -31.37
C ILE A 2 85.86 74.15 -30.29
N LYS A 3 84.74 74.34 -29.57
CA LYS A 3 84.21 73.41 -28.57
C LYS A 3 83.19 72.50 -29.26
N ILE A 4 83.50 71.21 -29.42
CA ILE A 4 82.57 70.21 -29.93
C ILE A 4 81.79 69.61 -28.76
N ASN A 5 80.47 69.73 -28.80
CA ASN A 5 79.57 69.18 -27.80
C ASN A 5 79.34 67.68 -28.05
N LEU A 6 80.00 66.84 -27.24
CA LEU A 6 79.97 65.37 -27.32
C LEU A 6 78.91 64.73 -26.39
N LEU A 7 78.04 65.51 -25.74
CA LEU A 7 76.95 64.98 -24.92
C LEU A 7 75.80 64.25 -25.67
N PRO A 8 75.45 64.53 -26.94
CA PRO A 8 74.21 64.00 -27.50
C PRO A 8 74.24 62.48 -27.75
N VAL A 9 75.41 61.88 -27.94
CA VAL A 9 75.56 60.44 -28.22
C VAL A 9 75.28 59.56 -27.00
N ARG A 10 75.64 60.02 -25.79
CA ARG A 10 75.40 59.24 -24.55
C ARG A 10 73.95 59.39 -24.07
N ALA A 11 73.35 60.56 -24.28
CA ALA A 11 71.94 60.80 -23.93
C ALA A 11 70.97 60.07 -24.86
N ALA A 12 71.26 59.98 -26.17
CA ALA A 12 70.44 59.26 -27.14
C ALA A 12 70.39 57.75 -26.85
N LYS A 13 71.55 57.12 -26.60
CA LYS A 13 71.61 55.67 -26.28
C LYS A 13 70.89 55.31 -24.99
N LYS A 14 70.94 56.17 -23.95
CA LYS A 14 70.18 55.94 -22.70
C LYS A 14 68.66 56.03 -22.89
N LYS A 15 68.19 56.91 -23.77
CA LYS A 15 66.76 57.03 -24.10
C LYS A 15 66.25 55.81 -24.85
N GLU A 16 67.03 55.28 -25.78
CA GLU A 16 66.66 54.09 -26.55
C GLU A 16 66.51 52.85 -25.67
N THR A 17 67.47 52.60 -24.76
CA THR A 17 67.37 51.51 -23.77
C THR A 17 66.20 51.72 -22.80
N ALA A 18 65.94 52.96 -22.37
CA ALA A 18 64.80 53.27 -21.50
C ALA A 18 63.44 53.04 -22.20
N VAL A 19 63.31 53.43 -23.47
CA VAL A 19 62.11 53.19 -24.27
C VAL A 19 61.92 51.69 -24.52
N GLN A 20 62.99 50.96 -24.83
CA GLN A 20 62.94 49.51 -24.98
C GLN A 20 62.53 48.80 -23.69
N GLN A 21 63.03 49.25 -22.53
CA GLN A 21 62.64 48.72 -21.23
C GLN A 21 61.17 49.00 -20.89
N ILE A 22 60.65 50.19 -21.24
CA ILE A 22 59.23 50.54 -21.07
C ILE A 22 58.35 49.66 -21.96
N ILE A 23 58.72 49.45 -23.22
CA ILE A 23 57.95 48.61 -24.15
C ILE A 23 57.90 47.17 -23.64
N ILE A 24 59.03 46.62 -23.18
CA ILE A 24 59.09 45.27 -22.58
C ILE A 24 58.21 45.21 -21.33
N PHE A 25 58.26 46.21 -20.46
CA PHE A 25 57.44 46.26 -19.24
C PHE A 25 55.94 46.30 -19.55
N VAL A 26 55.52 47.12 -20.52
CA VAL A 26 54.12 47.19 -20.99
C VAL A 26 53.70 45.86 -21.63
N ALA A 27 54.57 45.23 -22.42
CA ALA A 27 54.30 43.92 -23.01
C ALA A 27 54.10 42.84 -21.94
N VAL A 28 54.91 42.82 -20.88
CA VAL A 28 54.76 41.89 -19.76
C VAL A 28 53.44 42.14 -19.02
N ILE A 29 53.08 43.39 -18.75
CA ILE A 29 51.79 43.73 -18.12
C ILE A 29 50.62 43.28 -18.99
N ALA A 30 50.69 43.52 -20.30
CA ALA A 30 49.66 43.08 -21.24
C ALA A 30 49.48 41.56 -21.24
N ILE A 31 50.59 40.81 -21.24
CA ILE A 31 50.56 39.34 -21.15
C ILE A 31 49.91 38.90 -19.82
N VAL A 32 50.31 39.49 -18.69
CA VAL A 32 49.73 39.17 -17.38
C VAL A 32 48.23 39.48 -17.35
N ALA A 33 47.81 40.61 -17.91
CA ALA A 33 46.39 40.97 -18.00
C ALA A 33 45.58 39.95 -18.82
N VAL A 34 46.11 39.49 -19.96
CA VAL A 34 45.48 38.44 -20.78
C VAL A 34 45.37 37.11 -20.03
N VAL A 35 46.42 36.72 -19.28
CA VAL A 35 46.39 35.51 -18.45
C VAL A 35 45.32 35.62 -17.36
N VAL A 36 45.25 36.75 -16.65
CA VAL A 36 44.24 36.96 -15.61
C VAL A 36 42.83 36.97 -16.20
N MET A 37 42.62 37.63 -17.35
CA MET A 37 41.32 37.69 -18.03
C MET A 37 40.85 36.29 -18.46
N SER A 38 41.76 35.47 -19.01
CA SER A 38 41.43 34.11 -19.44
C SER A 38 41.06 33.21 -18.27
N LEU A 39 41.81 33.28 -17.16
CA LEU A 39 41.47 32.56 -15.92
C LEU A 39 40.11 32.98 -15.36
N TYR A 40 39.82 34.28 -15.33
CA TYR A 40 38.52 34.80 -14.89
C TYR A 40 37.37 34.28 -15.76
N PHE A 41 37.56 34.25 -17.08
CA PHE A 41 36.54 33.76 -18.01
C PHE A 41 36.27 32.26 -17.80
N VAL A 42 37.32 31.45 -17.66
CA VAL A 42 37.19 30.00 -17.38
C VAL A 42 36.44 29.76 -16.07
N LYS A 43 36.78 30.50 -15.00
CA LYS A 43 36.09 30.38 -13.71
C LYS A 43 34.63 30.81 -13.78
N ARG A 44 34.32 31.89 -14.51
CA ARG A 44 32.94 32.33 -14.76
C ARG A 44 32.12 31.27 -15.50
N VAL A 45 32.69 30.66 -16.54
CA VAL A 45 32.03 29.59 -17.31
C VAL A 45 31.81 28.35 -16.45
N GLN A 46 32.79 27.93 -15.65
CA GLN A 46 32.63 26.80 -14.73
C GLN A 46 31.49 27.04 -13.73
N ILE A 47 31.43 28.23 -13.12
CA ILE A 47 30.35 28.58 -12.18
C ILE A 47 29.00 28.60 -12.89
N ALA A 48 28.92 29.14 -14.11
CA ALA A 48 27.69 29.16 -14.90
C ALA A 48 27.23 27.75 -15.27
N ALA A 49 28.15 26.87 -15.68
CA ALA A 49 27.86 25.47 -15.98
C ALA A 49 27.32 24.73 -14.75
N THR A 50 28.00 24.84 -13.61
CA THR A 50 27.53 24.22 -12.36
C THR A 50 26.16 24.74 -11.91
N ARG A 51 25.90 26.05 -12.07
CA ARG A 51 24.57 26.61 -11.79
C ARG A 51 23.49 26.04 -12.72
N ASN A 52 23.78 25.92 -14.02
CA ASN A 52 22.85 25.34 -14.98
C ASN A 52 22.57 23.86 -14.68
N ASP A 53 23.57 23.10 -14.26
CA ASP A 53 23.41 21.70 -13.85
C ASP A 53 22.52 21.59 -12.61
N ILE A 54 22.73 22.45 -11.60
CA ILE A 54 21.89 22.50 -10.38
C ILE A 54 20.44 22.85 -10.74
N THR A 55 20.21 23.86 -11.59
CA THR A 55 18.87 24.24 -12.02
C THR A 55 18.20 23.12 -12.81
N SER A 56 18.93 22.45 -13.69
CA SER A 56 18.42 21.32 -14.47
C SER A 56 18.07 20.13 -13.58
N ALA A 57 18.91 19.82 -12.59
CA ALA A 57 18.64 18.77 -11.61
C ALA A 57 17.40 19.09 -10.74
N ASN A 58 17.26 20.33 -10.28
CA ASN A 58 16.09 20.76 -9.51
C ASN A 58 14.79 20.69 -10.32
N ASN A 59 14.83 21.07 -11.61
CA ASN A 59 13.66 20.95 -12.49
C ASN A 59 13.23 19.48 -12.64
N ARG A 60 14.19 18.56 -12.85
CA ARG A 60 13.91 17.12 -12.88
C ARG A 60 13.31 16.64 -11.56
N ILE A 61 13.88 17.03 -10.42
CA ILE A 61 13.33 16.67 -9.09
C ILE A 61 11.88 17.16 -8.94
N SER A 62 11.58 18.40 -9.37
CA SER A 62 10.24 18.96 -9.32
C SER A 62 9.24 18.18 -10.18
N GLU A 63 9.62 17.83 -11.42
CA GLU A 63 8.79 17.01 -12.30
C GLU A 63 8.53 15.61 -11.73
N LEU A 64 9.55 14.97 -11.16
CA LEU A 64 9.39 13.68 -10.50
C LEU A 64 8.50 13.79 -9.26
N LYS A 65 8.65 14.85 -8.45
CA LYS A 65 7.82 15.08 -7.27
C LYS A 65 6.35 15.32 -7.63
N ALA A 66 6.07 16.02 -8.73
CA ALA A 66 4.72 16.17 -9.26
C ALA A 66 4.11 14.83 -9.74
N LYS A 67 4.92 13.96 -10.35
CA LYS A 67 4.50 12.59 -10.71
C LYS A 67 4.24 11.72 -9.47
N ILE A 68 5.05 11.87 -8.43
CA ILE A 68 4.88 11.16 -7.14
C ILE A 68 3.64 11.64 -6.40
N GLY A 69 3.36 12.94 -6.38
CA GLY A 69 2.14 13.49 -5.76
C GLY A 69 0.87 12.91 -6.38
N LYS A 70 0.84 12.75 -7.71
CA LYS A 70 -0.26 12.07 -8.41
C LYS A 70 -0.39 10.59 -8.00
N LEU A 71 0.72 9.89 -7.75
CA LEU A 71 0.71 8.50 -7.30
C LEU A 71 0.15 8.35 -5.88
N GLU A 72 0.47 9.29 -4.98
CA GLU A 72 -0.03 9.29 -3.61
C GLU A 72 -1.54 9.57 -3.57
N GLU A 73 -2.01 10.51 -4.40
CA GLU A 73 -3.43 10.78 -4.61
C GLU A 73 -4.17 9.53 -5.13
N LEU A 74 -3.62 8.83 -6.13
CA LEU A 74 -4.20 7.59 -6.64
C LEU A 74 -4.19 6.45 -5.60
N LYS A 75 -3.15 6.37 -4.77
CA LYS A 75 -3.08 5.38 -3.68
C LYS A 75 -4.17 5.65 -2.65
N SER A 76 -4.38 6.91 -2.28
CA SER A 76 -5.44 7.32 -1.36
C SER A 76 -6.84 6.99 -1.91
N LEU A 77 -7.07 7.22 -3.20
CA LEU A 77 -8.35 6.92 -3.87
C LEU A 77 -8.61 5.41 -3.87
N LYS A 78 -7.59 4.62 -4.20
CA LYS A 78 -7.68 3.15 -4.19
C LYS A 78 -7.99 2.61 -2.79
N GLU A 79 -7.40 3.19 -1.76
CA GLU A 79 -7.64 2.78 -0.38
C GLU A 79 -9.05 3.12 0.10
N GLN A 80 -9.58 4.29 -0.26
CA GLN A 80 -10.97 4.67 0.01
C GLN A 80 -11.97 3.74 -0.67
N VAL A 81 -11.74 3.40 -1.95
CA VAL A 81 -12.60 2.46 -2.69
C VAL A 81 -12.53 1.06 -2.07
N LYS A 82 -11.33 0.60 -1.68
CA LYS A 82 -11.17 -0.70 -1.02
C LYS A 82 -11.91 -0.77 0.31
N LYS A 83 -11.85 0.29 1.14
CA LYS A 83 -12.62 0.37 2.39
C LYS A 83 -14.14 0.30 2.14
N LYS A 84 -14.64 1.00 1.12
CA LYS A 84 -16.06 0.95 0.74
C LYS A 84 -16.48 -0.45 0.29
N LEU A 85 -15.65 -1.12 -0.51
CA LEU A 85 -15.91 -2.49 -0.97
C LEU A 85 -15.88 -3.50 0.18
N ASP A 86 -14.97 -3.34 1.13
CA ASP A 86 -14.87 -4.22 2.31
C ASP A 86 -16.11 -4.09 3.20
N VAL A 87 -16.52 -2.85 3.51
CA VAL A 87 -17.76 -2.58 4.25
C VAL A 87 -18.97 -3.17 3.53
N LEU A 88 -19.07 -3.01 2.21
CA LEU A 88 -20.18 -3.55 1.43
C LEU A 88 -20.21 -5.08 1.44
N THR A 89 -19.04 -5.72 1.38
CA THR A 89 -18.91 -7.18 1.43
C THR A 89 -19.28 -7.71 2.81
N GLN A 90 -18.80 -7.06 3.88
CA GLN A 90 -19.20 -7.38 5.25
C GLN A 90 -20.70 -7.23 5.44
N LEU A 91 -21.30 -6.14 4.93
CA LEU A 91 -22.73 -5.91 5.07
C LEU A 91 -23.58 -6.92 4.28
N ARG A 92 -23.14 -7.28 3.06
CA ARG A 92 -23.83 -8.27 2.23
C ARG A 92 -23.75 -9.69 2.81
N ASN A 93 -22.59 -10.06 3.37
CA ASN A 93 -22.40 -11.35 4.04
C ASN A 93 -23.24 -11.42 5.31
N ASN A 94 -23.31 -10.35 6.10
CA ASN A 94 -24.18 -10.26 7.28
C ASN A 94 -25.67 -10.31 6.92
N LYS A 95 -26.09 -9.74 5.78
CA LYS A 95 -27.52 -9.72 5.38
C LYS A 95 -28.00 -11.01 4.71
N THR A 96 -27.17 -11.65 3.87
CA THR A 96 -27.65 -12.71 2.97
C THR A 96 -27.31 -14.12 3.47
N GLY A 97 -26.20 -14.27 4.20
CA GLY A 97 -25.77 -15.57 4.72
C GLY A 97 -26.75 -16.18 5.73
N PRO A 98 -27.13 -15.46 6.81
CA PRO A 98 -28.02 -15.99 7.83
C PRO A 98 -29.44 -16.25 7.34
N ALA A 99 -29.97 -15.39 6.45
CA ALA A 99 -31.32 -15.53 5.93
C ALA A 99 -31.48 -16.80 5.08
N ASN A 100 -30.50 -17.10 4.22
CA ASN A 100 -30.53 -18.30 3.40
C ASN A 100 -30.39 -19.58 4.25
N ARG A 101 -29.53 -19.55 5.29
CA ARG A 101 -29.38 -20.68 6.22
C ARG A 101 -30.65 -20.95 7.03
N LEU A 102 -31.33 -19.90 7.48
CA LEU A 102 -32.63 -20.03 8.15
C LEU A 102 -33.71 -20.61 7.23
N ALA A 103 -33.70 -20.24 5.95
CA ALA A 103 -34.62 -20.84 4.97
C ALA A 103 -34.36 -22.35 4.80
N THR A 104 -33.09 -22.75 4.62
CA THR A 104 -32.71 -24.18 4.54
C THR A 104 -33.09 -24.93 5.82
N LEU A 105 -32.91 -24.33 7.00
CA LEU A 105 -33.28 -24.92 8.29
C LEU A 105 -34.80 -25.15 8.40
N SER A 106 -35.59 -24.19 7.91
CA SER A 106 -37.05 -24.31 7.86
C SER A 106 -37.50 -25.45 6.93
N ASP A 107 -36.86 -25.59 5.77
CA ASP A 107 -37.17 -26.65 4.81
C ASP A 107 -36.81 -28.06 5.31
N LEU A 108 -35.77 -28.18 6.14
CA LEU A 108 -35.32 -29.45 6.71
C LEU A 108 -36.09 -29.88 7.96
N THR A 109 -36.94 -29.02 8.52
CA THR A 109 -37.66 -29.28 9.76
C THR A 109 -38.84 -30.24 9.52
N PRO A 110 -38.87 -31.44 10.14
CA PRO A 110 -39.96 -32.39 9.98
C PRO A 110 -41.28 -31.88 10.58
N ASN A 111 -42.40 -32.35 10.04
CA ASN A 111 -43.71 -32.16 10.69
C ASN A 111 -43.68 -32.77 12.10
N GLN A 112 -44.08 -32.02 13.13
CA GLN A 112 -44.02 -32.38 14.57
C GLN A 112 -42.66 -32.13 15.28
N LEU A 113 -41.82 -31.26 14.74
CA LEU A 113 -40.67 -30.70 15.44
C LEU A 113 -40.76 -29.17 15.37
N TRP A 114 -40.48 -28.50 16.49
CA TRP A 114 -40.48 -27.04 16.54
C TRP A 114 -39.17 -26.53 17.10
N LEU A 115 -38.66 -25.48 16.48
CA LEU A 115 -37.45 -24.81 16.91
C LEU A 115 -37.83 -23.67 17.87
N THR A 116 -37.16 -23.61 19.01
CA THR A 116 -37.37 -22.59 20.05
C THR A 116 -36.28 -21.53 20.04
N GLY A 117 -35.09 -21.88 19.55
CA GLY A 117 -33.96 -20.95 19.48
C GLY A 117 -32.96 -21.35 18.40
N TYR A 118 -32.39 -20.33 17.76
CA TYR A 118 -31.29 -20.47 16.81
C TYR A 118 -30.24 -19.42 17.16
N ASN A 119 -29.00 -19.86 17.36
CA ASN A 119 -27.87 -18.97 17.62
C ASN A 119 -26.69 -19.36 16.74
N GLU A 120 -26.18 -18.41 15.96
CA GLU A 120 -25.03 -18.60 15.09
C GLU A 120 -23.87 -17.72 15.59
N ASN A 121 -22.76 -18.35 15.97
CA ASN A 121 -21.51 -17.70 16.35
C ASN A 121 -20.41 -18.07 15.36
N GLY A 122 -20.40 -17.38 14.21
CA GLY A 122 -19.38 -17.55 13.18
C GLY A 122 -19.44 -18.93 12.49
N SER A 123 -18.67 -19.89 13.00
CA SER A 123 -18.64 -21.25 12.48
C SER A 123 -19.46 -22.23 13.32
N ASP A 124 -19.82 -21.89 14.55
CA ASP A 124 -20.59 -22.76 15.44
C ASP A 124 -22.06 -22.30 15.46
N VAL A 125 -22.97 -23.25 15.37
CA VAL A 125 -24.42 -23.05 15.36
C VAL A 125 -25.03 -23.86 16.49
N LYS A 126 -25.87 -23.22 17.30
CA LYS A 126 -26.67 -23.85 18.33
C LYS A 126 -28.14 -23.77 17.96
N ILE A 127 -28.81 -24.92 17.98
CA ILE A 127 -30.23 -25.07 17.63
C ILE A 127 -30.92 -25.68 18.84
N SER A 128 -31.93 -25.00 19.36
CA SER A 128 -32.77 -25.50 20.45
C SER A 128 -34.18 -25.73 19.92
N GLY A 129 -34.81 -26.81 20.34
CA GLY A 129 -36.14 -27.18 19.87
C GLY A 129 -36.85 -28.15 20.80
N ILE A 130 -38.07 -28.49 20.42
CA ILE A 130 -38.87 -29.51 21.09
C ILE A 130 -39.43 -30.44 19.99
N ALA A 131 -39.44 -31.74 20.25
CA ALA A 131 -39.97 -32.76 19.37
C ALA A 131 -40.95 -33.68 20.14
N TYR A 132 -41.84 -34.34 19.41
CA TYR A 132 -42.73 -35.35 20.00
C TYR A 132 -42.01 -36.68 20.29
N THR A 133 -41.04 -37.07 19.48
CA THR A 133 -40.32 -38.35 19.61
C THR A 133 -38.82 -38.19 19.42
N GLU A 134 -38.04 -39.10 20.02
CA GLU A 134 -36.58 -39.14 19.85
C GLU A 134 -36.18 -39.54 18.42
N GLU A 135 -37.03 -40.31 17.73
CA GLU A 135 -36.85 -40.69 16.33
C GLU A 135 -36.89 -39.46 15.39
N LEU A 136 -37.77 -38.50 15.66
CA LEU A 136 -37.83 -37.23 14.92
C LEU A 136 -36.56 -36.40 15.11
N ILE A 137 -35.97 -36.42 16.30
CA ILE A 137 -34.68 -35.74 16.57
C ILE A 137 -33.57 -36.39 15.75
N ALA A 138 -33.50 -37.73 15.73
CA ALA A 138 -32.53 -38.47 14.92
C ALA A 138 -32.70 -38.24 13.42
N GLN A 139 -33.95 -38.17 12.94
CA GLN A 139 -34.25 -37.85 11.54
C GLN A 139 -33.81 -36.42 11.19
N PHE A 140 -34.05 -35.46 12.08
CA PHE A 140 -33.62 -34.08 11.90
C PHE A 140 -32.09 -33.95 11.89
N MET A 141 -31.38 -34.66 12.78
CA MET A 141 -29.90 -34.71 12.76
C MET A 141 -29.37 -35.22 11.42
N ARG A 142 -29.94 -36.30 10.89
CA ARG A 142 -29.55 -36.84 9.58
C ARG A 142 -29.88 -35.89 8.43
N ALA A 143 -31.02 -35.21 8.48
CA ALA A 143 -31.42 -34.21 7.48
C ALA A 143 -30.46 -33.01 7.48
N LEU A 144 -30.03 -32.55 8.66
CA LEU A 144 -29.01 -31.52 8.81
C LEU A 144 -27.64 -31.97 8.28
N GLU A 145 -27.18 -33.18 8.61
CA GLU A 145 -25.92 -33.72 8.10
C GLU A 145 -25.92 -33.97 6.58
N ALA A 146 -27.08 -34.27 6.00
CA ALA A 146 -27.26 -34.43 4.55
C ALA A 146 -27.20 -33.09 3.81
N SER A 147 -27.45 -31.97 4.51
CA SER A 147 -27.33 -30.64 3.92
C SER A 147 -25.86 -30.27 3.69
N ASN A 148 -25.57 -29.52 2.63
CA ASN A 148 -24.20 -29.10 2.36
C ASN A 148 -23.75 -27.91 3.24
N ASP A 149 -24.63 -27.37 4.08
CA ASP A 149 -24.38 -26.17 4.87
C ASP A 149 -23.90 -26.49 6.31
N TYR A 150 -24.26 -27.66 6.85
CA TYR A 150 -23.98 -28.08 8.22
C TYR A 150 -23.11 -29.35 8.28
N VAL A 151 -22.15 -29.40 9.21
CA VAL A 151 -21.20 -30.49 9.43
C VAL A 151 -21.07 -30.75 10.93
N SER A 152 -20.87 -32.00 11.33
CA SER A 152 -20.68 -32.42 12.72
C SER A 152 -21.83 -31.97 13.63
N VAL A 153 -23.01 -32.55 13.43
CA VAL A 153 -24.19 -32.29 14.27
C VAL A 153 -24.09 -33.15 15.52
N GLU A 154 -24.04 -32.52 16.68
CA GLU A 154 -23.94 -33.18 17.98
C GLU A 154 -25.12 -32.80 18.87
N LEU A 155 -25.74 -33.80 19.50
CA LEU A 155 -26.82 -33.60 20.46
C LEU A 155 -26.22 -33.31 21.84
N THR A 156 -26.45 -32.11 22.36
CA THR A 156 -25.90 -31.67 23.66
C THR A 156 -26.85 -31.98 24.81
N VAL A 157 -28.16 -31.76 24.63
CA VAL A 157 -29.16 -31.96 25.69
C VAL A 157 -30.39 -32.64 25.09
N SER A 158 -30.94 -33.64 25.80
CA SER A 158 -32.26 -34.24 25.54
C SER A 158 -32.97 -34.42 26.88
N GLU A 159 -33.99 -33.61 27.13
CA GLU A 159 -34.79 -33.64 28.35
C GLU A 159 -36.26 -33.88 28.02
N GLN A 160 -36.93 -34.71 28.82
CA GLN A 160 -38.37 -34.90 28.70
C GLN A 160 -39.10 -33.81 29.49
N THR A 161 -39.95 -33.05 28.81
CA THR A 161 -40.77 -31.99 29.40
C THR A 161 -42.23 -32.26 29.11
N GLU A 162 -43.09 -32.10 30.11
CA GLU A 162 -44.54 -32.19 29.94
C GLU A 162 -45.09 -30.78 29.79
N ILE A 163 -45.61 -30.45 28.60
CA ILE A 163 -46.23 -29.16 28.32
C ILE A 163 -47.69 -29.45 27.96
N ALA A 164 -48.62 -28.83 28.70
CA ALA A 164 -50.07 -28.97 28.49
C ALA A 164 -50.57 -30.44 28.45
N GLY A 165 -50.03 -31.33 29.29
CA GLY A 165 -50.46 -32.73 29.41
C GLY A 165 -49.95 -33.66 28.30
N THR A 166 -49.04 -33.20 27.44
CA THR A 166 -48.37 -34.01 26.41
C THR A 166 -46.89 -34.15 26.73
N LYS A 167 -46.37 -35.39 26.70
CA LYS A 167 -44.94 -35.67 26.88
C LYS A 167 -44.18 -35.24 25.62
N LEU A 168 -43.33 -34.24 25.76
CA LEU A 168 -42.50 -33.70 24.70
C LEU A 168 -41.03 -33.80 25.10
N LYS A 169 -40.13 -33.74 24.11
CA LYS A 169 -38.70 -33.87 24.30
C LYS A 169 -38.03 -32.57 23.88
N LYS A 170 -37.49 -31.82 24.83
CA LYS A 170 -36.67 -30.64 24.55
C LYS A 170 -35.27 -31.10 24.17
N PHE A 171 -34.73 -30.54 23.11
CA PHE A 171 -33.40 -30.87 22.63
C PHE A 171 -32.57 -29.61 22.36
N GLU A 172 -31.25 -29.76 22.47
CA GLU A 172 -30.27 -28.77 22.04
C GLU A 172 -29.19 -29.46 21.20
N LEU A 173 -28.97 -28.96 19.99
CA LEU A 173 -27.96 -29.44 19.05
C LEU A 173 -26.91 -28.37 18.84
N THR A 174 -25.67 -28.79 18.73
CA THR A 174 -24.56 -27.95 18.25
C THR A 174 -24.10 -28.49 16.90
N SER A 175 -23.88 -27.62 15.93
CA SER A 175 -23.39 -27.97 14.59
C SER A 175 -22.34 -26.97 14.13
N LYS A 176 -21.44 -27.40 13.24
CA LYS A 176 -20.47 -26.51 12.59
C LYS A 176 -20.90 -26.18 11.17
N LEU A 177 -20.82 -24.92 10.78
CA LEU A 177 -21.08 -24.50 9.41
C LEU A 177 -19.93 -24.92 8.49
N LYS A 178 -20.28 -25.54 7.36
CA LYS A 178 -19.35 -25.79 6.28
C LYS A 178 -19.10 -24.48 5.57
N SER A 179 -18.02 -23.79 5.90
CA SER A 179 -17.65 -22.54 5.22
C SER A 179 -17.42 -22.80 3.73
N ALA A 180 -18.38 -22.37 2.89
CA ALA A 180 -18.18 -22.27 1.46
C ALA A 180 -17.25 -21.09 1.16
N SER A 181 -16.10 -21.40 0.56
CA SER A 181 -15.04 -20.48 0.09
C SER A 181 -14.10 -19.89 1.15
N ASN A 182 -13.00 -20.62 1.37
CA ASN A 182 -11.72 -19.98 1.65
C ASN A 182 -10.91 -19.96 0.33
N PRO A 183 -10.79 -18.84 -0.41
CA PRO A 183 -9.69 -18.69 -1.34
C PRO A 183 -8.44 -18.33 -0.54
N SER A 184 -7.91 -19.32 0.19
CA SER A 184 -6.57 -19.30 0.75
C SER A 184 -6.04 -20.73 0.82
N GLN A 185 -6.06 -21.41 -0.33
CA GLN A 185 -4.98 -22.32 -0.67
C GLN A 185 -3.70 -21.48 -0.81
N LYS A 186 -2.94 -21.36 0.27
CA LYS A 186 -1.51 -21.15 0.14
C LYS A 186 -0.94 -22.56 -0.07
N PRO A 187 -0.41 -22.89 -1.26
CA PRO A 187 0.10 -24.22 -1.52
C PRO A 187 1.23 -24.54 -0.54
N THR A 188 1.12 -25.73 0.04
CA THR A 188 2.19 -26.52 0.62
C THR A 188 3.47 -26.38 -0.19
N SER A 189 4.51 -25.83 0.41
CA SER A 189 5.87 -26.19 0.01
C SER A 189 6.19 -27.53 0.67
N PRO A 190 6.39 -28.61 -0.10
CA PRO A 190 7.14 -29.75 0.38
C PRO A 190 8.61 -29.33 0.43
N ASN A 191 9.37 -29.88 1.37
CA ASN A 191 10.51 -30.74 1.07
C ASN A 191 11.61 -30.61 2.16
N LYS A 192 11.99 -31.79 2.65
CA LYS A 192 13.28 -32.20 3.24
C LYS A 192 13.76 -31.56 4.54
#